data_AF-A0A0L9TUY1-F1
#
_entry.id   AF-A0A0L9TUY1-F1
#
_cell.length_a   1.000
_cell.length_b   1.000
_cell.length_c   1.000
_cell.angle_alpha   90.00
_cell.angle_beta   90.00
_cell.angle_gamma   90.00
#
_symmetry.space_group_name_H-M   'P 1'
#
loop_
_entity.id
_entity.type
_entity.pdbx_description
1 polymer ?
#
loop_
_entity_poly.entity_id
_entity_poly.type
_entity_poly.pdbx_seq_one_letter_code
_entity_poly.pdbx_strand_id
1 'polypeptide(L)'
;MMQVTTPLLKLVAELVLNKSQRLNFEYSSPNGILLFREVSKLIVAYGSRILPLPNKADMYTSKYKGMSLCLIILTRAISGSFVNFGIFELYGDRALVDALDIIVKMILSIPLADIFAYRKVAAAYFAFLDSLFSCHLSFVLSLDKTTFMLVVGSLESGLKDLSDKISSQDKTTFMLVVGSLESGLKDLSDKISSQCAYAIDNLATFYFTHVIVGELTTSPSALNVSGLISDCAELFSRILRTLFEVVIFEDRGNQWTLSRAILSIMLISEEMFTNVKAQILASYPPDQHQRLSSCFDKLMTDVTLSLDGKNRDKFSQNLTKFKTEFCAK
;
A
#
# COMPACT_ATOMS: atom_id res chain seq x y z
N MET A 1 -36.01 12.69 1.25
CA MET A 1 -34.61 13.14 1.04
C MET A 1 -33.74 12.06 0.38
N MET A 2 -33.66 10.82 0.91
CA MET A 2 -32.82 9.73 0.35
C MET A 2 -33.16 9.28 -1.08
N GLN A 3 -34.40 9.46 -1.55
CA GLN A 3 -34.83 9.11 -2.90
C GLN A 3 -34.12 9.93 -4.00
N VAL A 4 -33.71 11.17 -3.72
CA VAL A 4 -33.01 12.04 -4.70
C VAL A 4 -31.49 11.92 -4.58
N THR A 5 -30.98 11.61 -3.38
CA THR A 5 -29.54 11.51 -3.12
C THR A 5 -28.90 10.30 -3.81
N THR A 6 -29.60 9.16 -3.87
CA THR A 6 -29.07 7.94 -4.51
C THR A 6 -28.86 8.12 -6.04
N PRO A 7 -29.83 8.65 -6.81
CA PRO A 7 -29.62 8.99 -8.22
C PRO A 7 -28.46 9.97 -8.45
N LEU A 8 -28.32 10.99 -7.59
CA LEU A 8 -27.21 11.96 -7.69
C LEU A 8 -25.84 11.29 -7.48
N LEU A 9 -25.69 10.45 -6.46
CA LEU A 9 -24.46 9.71 -6.22
C LEU A 9 -24.13 8.76 -7.38
N LYS A 10 -25.13 8.10 -7.96
CA LYS A 10 -24.93 7.26 -9.16
C LYS A 10 -24.47 8.07 -10.37
N LEU A 11 -25.07 9.23 -10.60
CA LEU A 11 -24.67 10.13 -11.69
C LEU A 11 -23.20 10.52 -11.54
N VAL A 12 -22.80 10.90 -10.33
CA VAL A 12 -21.41 11.30 -10.05
C VAL A 12 -20.46 10.12 -10.19
N ALA A 13 -20.85 8.92 -9.74
CA ALA A 13 -20.05 7.70 -9.92
C ALA A 13 -19.78 7.40 -11.40
N GLU A 14 -20.76 7.63 -12.28
CA GLU A 14 -20.61 7.49 -13.73
C GLU A 14 -19.87 8.67 -14.36
N LEU A 15 -19.93 9.87 -13.79
CA LEU A 15 -19.19 11.03 -14.26
C LEU A 15 -17.68 10.83 -14.10
N VAL A 16 -17.25 10.34 -12.92
CA VAL A 16 -15.82 10.11 -12.61
C VAL A 16 -15.26 8.81 -13.21
N LEU A 17 -16.11 7.98 -13.81
CA LEU A 17 -15.66 6.75 -14.45
C LEU A 17 -14.89 7.07 -15.74
N ASN A 18 -13.56 6.94 -15.70
CA ASN A 18 -12.69 7.14 -16.86
C ASN A 18 -12.64 5.91 -17.78
N LYS A 19 -13.80 5.44 -18.24
CA LYS A 19 -13.88 4.37 -19.24
C LYS A 19 -13.56 4.93 -20.62
N SER A 20 -12.73 4.23 -21.39
CA SER A 20 -12.31 4.62 -22.75
C SER A 20 -11.59 5.96 -22.84
N GLN A 21 -10.84 6.37 -21.80
CA GLN A 21 -10.09 7.63 -21.77
C GLN A 21 -10.98 8.88 -21.95
N ARG A 22 -12.25 8.82 -21.53
CA ARG A 22 -13.19 9.95 -21.63
C ARG A 22 -12.74 11.17 -20.81
N LEU A 23 -12.01 10.95 -19.72
CA LEU A 23 -11.45 11.99 -18.87
C LEU A 23 -9.95 12.13 -19.17
N ASN A 24 -9.61 12.47 -20.41
CA ASN A 24 -8.24 12.76 -20.80
C ASN A 24 -8.03 14.28 -20.83
N PHE A 25 -7.71 14.85 -19.66
CA PHE A 25 -7.37 16.27 -19.55
C PHE A 25 -5.88 16.45 -19.85
N GLU A 26 -5.54 17.52 -20.58
CA GLU A 26 -4.14 17.91 -20.76
C GLU A 26 -3.50 18.23 -19.40
N TYR A 27 -2.19 17.97 -19.25
CA TYR A 27 -1.44 18.21 -18.01
C TYR A 27 -1.48 19.67 -17.52
N SER A 28 -1.75 20.62 -18.41
CA SER A 28 -1.93 22.06 -18.15
C SER A 28 -3.36 22.42 -17.73
N SER A 29 -4.32 21.51 -17.84
CA SER A 29 -5.72 21.78 -17.63
C SER A 29 -6.10 21.68 -16.15
N PRO A 30 -6.72 22.73 -15.55
CA PRO A 30 -7.20 22.68 -14.18
C PRO A 30 -8.45 21.80 -14.01
N ASN A 31 -9.03 21.30 -15.12
CA ASN A 31 -10.34 20.64 -15.13
C ASN A 31 -10.37 19.36 -14.30
N GLY A 32 -9.29 18.55 -14.33
CA GLY A 32 -9.20 17.35 -13.50
C GLY A 32 -9.21 17.66 -12.00
N ILE A 33 -8.45 18.68 -11.61
CA ILE A 33 -8.37 19.17 -10.22
C ILE A 33 -9.73 19.70 -9.76
N LEU A 34 -10.37 20.55 -10.57
CA LEU A 34 -11.68 21.12 -10.27
C LEU A 34 -12.76 20.04 -10.14
N LEU A 35 -12.76 19.07 -11.05
CA LEU A 35 -13.69 17.95 -11.00
C LEU A 35 -13.52 17.15 -9.71
N PHE A 36 -12.28 16.81 -9.34
CA PHE A 36 -12.01 16.10 -8.09
C PHE A 36 -12.43 16.92 -6.86
N ARG A 37 -12.21 18.23 -6.88
CA ARG A 37 -12.61 19.10 -5.77
C ARG A 37 -14.13 19.10 -5.54
N GLU A 38 -14.92 19.13 -6.62
CA GLU A 38 -16.38 19.01 -6.50
C GLU A 38 -16.82 17.61 -6.04
N VAL A 39 -16.12 16.56 -6.47
CA VAL A 39 -16.34 15.18 -5.99
C VAL A 39 -16.03 15.07 -4.50
N SER A 40 -14.92 15.63 -4.04
CA SER A 40 -14.54 15.67 -2.63
C SER A 40 -15.59 16.39 -1.79
N LYS A 41 -16.01 17.60 -2.19
CA LYS A 41 -17.08 18.35 -1.51
C LYS A 41 -18.37 17.54 -1.38
N LEU A 42 -18.76 16.82 -2.44
CA LEU A 42 -19.95 15.96 -2.42
C LEU A 42 -19.82 14.84 -1.39
N ILE A 43 -18.68 14.13 -1.38
CA ILE A 43 -18.40 13.03 -0.45
C ILE A 43 -18.42 13.56 1.00
N VAL A 44 -17.73 14.67 1.26
CA VAL A 44 -17.66 15.29 2.60
C VAL A 44 -19.04 15.73 3.08
N ALA A 45 -19.81 16.39 2.21
CA ALA A 45 -21.16 16.85 2.54
C ALA A 45 -22.13 15.69 2.78
N TYR A 46 -22.02 14.61 2.00
CA TYR A 46 -22.83 13.42 2.20
C TYR A 46 -22.45 12.69 3.51
N GLY A 47 -21.16 12.41 3.70
CA GLY A 47 -20.64 11.70 4.86
C GLY A 47 -20.95 12.40 6.19
N SER A 48 -20.73 13.71 6.25
CA SER A 48 -21.02 14.51 7.44
C SER A 48 -22.50 14.51 7.83
N ARG A 49 -23.41 14.29 6.87
CA ARG A 49 -24.86 14.20 7.12
C ARG A 49 -25.32 12.79 7.45
N ILE A 50 -24.67 11.75 6.91
CA ILE A 50 -25.11 10.37 7.08
C ILE A 50 -24.58 9.72 8.37
N LEU A 51 -23.36 10.10 8.79
CA LEU A 51 -22.72 9.60 10.01
C LEU A 51 -23.54 9.82 11.30
N PRO A 52 -24.06 11.03 11.58
CA PRO A 52 -24.79 11.30 12.83
C PRO A 52 -26.23 10.76 12.85
N LEU A 53 -26.75 10.22 11.74
CA LEU A 53 -28.13 9.74 11.71
C LEU A 53 -28.31 8.51 12.62
N PRO A 54 -29.44 8.37 13.33
CA PRO A 54 -29.69 7.20 14.18
C PRO A 54 -29.86 5.93 13.34
N ASN A 55 -29.44 4.79 13.90
CA ASN A 55 -29.58 3.50 13.26
C ASN A 55 -31.07 3.09 13.22
N LYS A 56 -31.61 2.88 12.02
CA LYS A 56 -33.02 2.48 11.79
C LYS A 56 -33.09 1.01 11.38
N ALA A 57 -34.29 0.42 11.44
CA ALA A 57 -34.52 -0.99 11.11
C ALA A 57 -34.04 -1.42 9.70
N ASP A 58 -34.01 -0.51 8.72
CA ASP A 58 -33.42 -0.76 7.39
C ASP A 58 -32.11 0.05 7.21
N MET A 59 -31.04 -0.40 7.87
CA MET A 59 -29.70 0.19 7.80
C MET A 59 -29.12 0.19 6.38
N TYR A 60 -29.42 -0.84 5.60
CA TYR A 60 -28.89 -1.00 4.26
C TYR A 60 -29.41 0.07 3.29
N THR A 61 -30.74 0.22 3.22
CA THR A 61 -31.35 1.20 2.30
C THR A 61 -31.10 2.63 2.74
N SER A 62 -31.00 2.85 4.05
CA SER A 62 -30.89 4.19 4.63
C SER A 62 -29.45 4.74 4.70
N LYS A 63 -28.45 3.89 4.99
CA LYS A 63 -27.05 4.31 5.15
C LYS A 63 -26.10 3.59 4.19
N TYR A 64 -26.03 2.26 4.25
CA TYR A 64 -24.93 1.50 3.63
C TYR A 64 -24.91 1.60 2.11
N LYS A 65 -26.07 1.68 1.47
CA LYS A 65 -26.17 1.84 0.02
C LYS A 65 -25.58 3.16 -0.48
N GLY A 66 -25.73 4.25 0.27
CA GLY A 66 -25.15 5.54 -0.12
C GLY A 66 -23.68 5.64 0.22
N MET A 67 -23.26 5.06 1.35
CA MET A 67 -21.85 4.91 1.72
C MET A 67 -21.08 4.09 0.67
N SER A 68 -21.65 2.98 0.19
CA SER A 68 -21.02 2.17 -0.86
C SER A 68 -20.89 2.90 -2.20
N LEU A 69 -21.85 3.77 -2.54
CA LEU A 69 -21.71 4.65 -3.70
C LEU A 69 -20.59 5.68 -3.51
N CYS A 70 -20.43 6.25 -2.31
CA CYS A 70 -19.32 7.16 -2.02
C CYS A 70 -17.96 6.48 -2.13
N LEU A 71 -17.85 5.24 -1.65
CA LEU A 71 -16.66 4.40 -1.85
C LEU A 71 -16.34 4.23 -3.34
N ILE A 72 -17.33 3.84 -4.15
CA ILE A 72 -17.16 3.68 -5.60
C ILE A 72 -16.73 4.99 -6.28
N ILE A 73 -17.35 6.12 -5.92
CA ILE A 73 -17.00 7.43 -6.48
C ILE A 73 -15.53 7.74 -6.21
N LEU A 74 -15.08 7.58 -4.95
CA LEU A 74 -13.70 7.89 -4.60
C LEU A 74 -12.71 6.92 -5.27
N THR A 75 -12.98 5.62 -5.26
CA THR A 75 -12.18 4.59 -5.97
C THR A 75 -11.96 4.96 -7.43
N ARG A 76 -13.03 5.32 -8.14
CA ARG A 76 -12.96 5.70 -9.56
C ARG A 76 -12.19 6.99 -9.76
N ALA A 77 -12.34 7.95 -8.85
CA ALA A 77 -11.65 9.23 -8.92
C ALA A 77 -10.13 9.09 -8.69
N ILE A 78 -9.71 8.26 -7.71
CA ILE A 78 -8.29 8.06 -7.40
C ILE A 78 -7.58 7.14 -8.43
N SER A 79 -8.26 6.09 -8.93
CA SER A 79 -7.69 5.20 -9.96
C SER A 79 -7.83 5.74 -11.38
N GLY A 80 -8.66 6.76 -11.61
CA GLY A 80 -9.00 7.26 -12.94
C GLY A 80 -7.85 7.96 -13.68
N SER A 81 -6.73 8.23 -13.01
CA SER A 81 -5.51 8.82 -13.59
C SER A 81 -5.69 10.18 -14.31
N PHE A 82 -6.83 10.84 -14.13
CA PHE A 82 -7.14 12.14 -14.73
C PHE A 82 -6.76 13.34 -13.84
N VAL A 83 -6.20 13.07 -12.66
CA VAL A 83 -5.74 14.06 -11.68
C VAL A 83 -4.38 13.66 -11.14
N ASN A 84 -3.45 14.61 -11.06
CA ASN A 84 -2.21 14.42 -10.31
C ASN A 84 -2.41 14.89 -8.87
N PHE A 85 -2.54 13.95 -7.94
CA PHE A 85 -2.82 14.24 -6.55
C PHE A 85 -1.66 14.91 -5.79
N GLY A 86 -0.42 14.80 -6.27
CA GLY A 86 0.72 15.51 -5.68
C GLY A 86 0.59 17.03 -5.75
N ILE A 87 -0.23 17.53 -6.69
CA ILE A 87 -0.55 18.96 -6.80
C ILE A 87 -1.31 19.46 -5.57
N PHE A 88 -2.22 18.65 -5.00
CA PHE A 88 -3.00 19.07 -3.83
C PHE A 88 -2.10 19.33 -2.62
N GLU A 89 -1.08 18.50 -2.42
CA GLU A 89 -0.10 18.68 -1.35
C GLU A 89 0.77 19.94 -1.56
N LEU A 90 1.22 20.18 -2.79
CA LEU A 90 2.03 21.37 -3.13
C LEU A 90 1.28 22.69 -2.94
N TYR A 91 -0.03 22.72 -3.20
CA TYR A 91 -0.87 23.92 -3.03
C TYR A 91 -1.58 23.99 -1.67
N GLY A 92 -1.35 23.02 -0.77
CA GLY A 92 -2.02 22.93 0.53
C GLY A 92 -3.53 22.70 0.44
N ASP A 93 -4.03 22.16 -0.68
CA ASP A 93 -5.44 21.84 -0.87
C ASP A 93 -5.79 20.53 -0.15
N ARG A 94 -6.71 20.63 0.81
CA ARG A 94 -7.12 19.52 1.67
C ARG A 94 -8.19 18.61 1.07
N ALA A 95 -8.66 18.85 -0.16
CA ALA A 95 -9.78 18.12 -0.75
C ALA A 95 -9.58 16.59 -0.76
N LEU A 96 -8.37 16.10 -1.06
CA LEU A 96 -8.10 14.65 -1.04
C LEU A 96 -8.13 14.09 0.38
N VAL A 97 -7.46 14.77 1.31
CA VAL A 97 -7.36 14.35 2.72
C VAL A 97 -8.74 14.33 3.37
N ASP A 98 -9.53 15.38 3.17
CA ASP A 98 -10.87 15.50 3.77
C ASP A 98 -11.84 14.45 3.20
N ALA A 99 -11.75 14.14 1.89
CA ALA A 99 -12.55 13.08 1.28
C ALA A 99 -12.18 11.69 1.82
N LEU A 100 -10.89 11.40 1.97
CA LEU A 100 -10.40 10.15 2.52
C LEU A 100 -10.76 9.99 4.00
N ASP A 101 -10.61 11.04 4.82
CA ASP A 101 -10.99 11.04 6.24
C ASP A 101 -12.48 10.73 6.44
N ILE A 102 -13.35 11.38 5.66
CA ILE A 102 -14.80 11.09 5.71
C ILE A 102 -15.13 9.68 5.25
N ILE A 103 -14.45 9.16 4.21
CA ILE A 103 -14.66 7.79 3.72
C ILE A 103 -14.23 6.76 4.76
N VAL A 104 -13.08 6.97 5.40
CA VAL A 104 -12.60 6.13 6.51
C VAL A 104 -13.62 6.14 7.65
N LYS A 105 -14.10 7.32 8.08
CA LYS A 105 -15.15 7.41 9.12
C LYS A 105 -16.43 6.68 8.73
N MET A 106 -16.86 6.75 7.46
CA MET A 106 -18.00 5.99 6.97
C MET A 106 -17.76 4.48 7.03
N ILE A 107 -16.59 4.00 6.62
CA ILE A 107 -16.19 2.59 6.73
C ILE A 107 -16.25 2.14 8.20
N LEU A 108 -15.63 2.89 9.10
CA LEU A 108 -15.57 2.57 10.53
C LEU A 108 -16.95 2.53 11.19
N SER A 109 -17.93 3.24 10.63
CA SER A 109 -19.31 3.24 11.12
C SER A 109 -20.12 2.00 10.73
N ILE A 110 -19.64 1.19 9.77
CA ILE A 110 -20.32 -0.03 9.32
C ILE A 110 -19.68 -1.22 10.07
N PRO A 111 -20.45 -1.98 10.85
CA PRO A 111 -19.94 -3.22 11.46
C PRO A 111 -19.40 -4.17 10.38
N LEU A 112 -18.27 -4.82 10.64
CA LEU A 112 -17.67 -5.78 9.69
C LEU A 112 -18.66 -6.87 9.26
N ALA A 113 -19.47 -7.38 10.19
CA ALA A 113 -20.51 -8.36 9.90
C ALA A 113 -21.51 -7.86 8.83
N ASP A 114 -21.87 -6.58 8.85
CA ASP A 114 -22.77 -5.99 7.85
C ASP A 114 -22.08 -5.79 6.49
N ILE A 115 -20.78 -5.47 6.48
CA ILE A 115 -20.00 -5.39 5.24
C ILE A 115 -20.06 -6.73 4.51
N PHE A 116 -19.84 -7.85 5.24
CA PHE A 116 -19.89 -9.20 4.68
C PHE A 116 -21.31 -9.65 4.32
N ALA A 117 -22.31 -9.30 5.12
CA ALA A 117 -23.71 -9.60 4.82
C ALA A 117 -24.19 -8.98 3.50
N TYR A 118 -23.70 -7.78 3.15
CA TYR A 118 -24.13 -7.04 1.97
C TYR A 118 -23.08 -7.04 0.85
N ARG A 119 -23.18 -7.98 -0.09
CA ARG A 119 -22.24 -8.15 -1.22
C ARG A 119 -21.88 -6.88 -2.00
N LYS A 120 -22.83 -5.95 -2.18
CA LYS A 120 -22.58 -4.68 -2.90
C LYS A 120 -21.70 -3.72 -2.09
N VAL A 121 -21.84 -3.74 -0.77
CA VAL A 121 -21.03 -2.94 0.17
C VAL A 121 -19.63 -3.55 0.25
N ALA A 122 -19.53 -4.88 0.43
CA ALA A 122 -18.25 -5.60 0.37
C ALA A 122 -17.48 -5.32 -0.93
N ALA A 123 -18.12 -5.44 -2.10
CA ALA A 123 -17.45 -5.18 -3.37
C ALA A 123 -16.92 -3.74 -3.50
N ALA A 124 -17.71 -2.75 -3.07
CA ALA A 124 -17.28 -1.35 -3.05
C ALA A 124 -16.14 -1.11 -2.05
N TYR A 125 -16.20 -1.77 -0.90
CA TYR A 125 -15.20 -1.70 0.15
C TYR A 125 -13.85 -2.24 -0.30
N PHE A 126 -13.81 -3.48 -0.81
CA PHE A 126 -12.55 -4.09 -1.25
C PHE A 126 -11.97 -3.40 -2.48
N ALA A 127 -12.80 -2.95 -3.42
CA ALA A 127 -12.32 -2.15 -4.54
C ALA A 127 -11.71 -0.80 -4.10
N PHE A 128 -12.26 -0.18 -3.05
CA PHE A 128 -11.67 1.01 -2.46
C PHE A 128 -10.35 0.72 -1.78
N LEU A 129 -10.27 -0.35 -0.97
CA LEU A 129 -9.00 -0.73 -0.33
C LEU A 129 -7.92 -1.02 -1.36
N ASP A 130 -8.18 -1.86 -2.36
CA ASP A 130 -7.22 -2.19 -3.42
C ASP A 130 -6.66 -0.93 -4.10
N SER A 131 -7.55 -0.01 -4.45
CA SER A 131 -7.22 1.29 -5.05
C SER A 131 -6.42 2.20 -4.10
N LEU A 132 -6.76 2.19 -2.81
CA LEU A 132 -6.07 2.97 -1.78
C LEU A 132 -4.65 2.45 -1.54
N PHE A 133 -4.47 1.13 -1.44
CA PHE A 133 -3.15 0.49 -1.32
C PHE A 133 -2.31 0.68 -2.59
N SER A 134 -2.93 0.68 -3.76
CA SER A 134 -2.24 0.84 -5.05
C SER A 134 -1.82 2.28 -5.37
N CYS A 135 -2.66 3.26 -5.02
CA CYS A 135 -2.47 4.65 -5.46
C CYS A 135 -2.08 5.62 -4.35
N HIS A 136 -2.41 5.33 -3.09
CA HIS A 136 -2.29 6.28 -1.97
C HIS A 136 -1.83 5.61 -0.67
N LEU A 137 -0.87 4.70 -0.77
CA LEU A 137 -0.39 3.95 0.39
C LEU A 137 0.22 4.84 1.49
N SER A 138 0.84 5.97 1.13
CA SER A 138 1.34 6.95 2.11
C SER A 138 0.23 7.45 3.04
N PHE A 139 -0.99 7.61 2.53
CA PHE A 139 -2.15 7.96 3.34
C PHE A 139 -2.54 6.82 4.29
N VAL A 140 -2.56 5.57 3.80
CA VAL A 140 -2.87 4.38 4.64
C VAL A 140 -1.92 4.28 5.82
N LEU A 141 -0.63 4.55 5.59
CA LEU A 141 0.40 4.49 6.63
C LEU A 141 0.37 5.69 7.59
N SER A 142 -0.27 6.79 7.19
CA SER A 142 -0.51 7.95 8.05
C SER A 142 -1.76 7.84 8.92
N LEU A 143 -2.58 6.79 8.72
CA LEU A 143 -3.77 6.54 9.53
C LEU A 143 -3.39 6.23 10.97
N ASP A 144 -4.28 6.60 11.89
CA ASP A 144 -4.11 6.20 13.28
C ASP A 144 -4.17 4.67 13.42
N LYS A 145 -3.50 4.19 14.45
CA LYS A 145 -3.32 2.77 14.75
C LYS A 145 -4.61 1.95 14.79
N THR A 146 -5.70 2.52 15.30
CA THR A 146 -6.99 1.81 15.42
C THR A 146 -7.61 1.63 14.03
N THR A 147 -7.56 2.68 13.22
CA THR A 147 -8.05 2.66 11.84
C THR A 147 -7.22 1.73 10.96
N PHE A 148 -5.90 1.77 11.06
CA PHE A 148 -5.01 0.90 10.31
C PHE A 148 -5.28 -0.57 10.63
N MET A 149 -5.38 -0.92 11.92
CA MET A 149 -5.68 -2.29 12.35
C MET A 149 -7.05 -2.77 11.88
N LEU A 150 -8.06 -1.89 11.82
CA LEU A 150 -9.38 -2.24 11.30
C LEU A 150 -9.34 -2.49 9.78
N VAL A 151 -8.61 -1.68 9.02
CA VAL A 151 -8.40 -1.89 7.57
C VAL A 151 -7.66 -3.19 7.29
N VAL A 152 -6.65 -3.53 8.09
CA VAL A 152 -5.92 -4.80 7.96
C VAL A 152 -6.78 -5.99 8.40
N GLY A 153 -7.50 -5.88 9.53
CA GLY A 153 -8.34 -6.95 10.06
C GLY A 153 -9.63 -7.19 9.25
N SER A 154 -10.13 -6.20 8.53
CA SER A 154 -11.26 -6.37 7.60
C SER A 154 -10.85 -7.10 6.32
N LEU A 155 -9.63 -6.86 5.83
CA LEU A 155 -9.04 -7.64 4.74
C LEU A 155 -8.83 -9.10 5.20
N GLU A 156 -8.44 -9.32 6.46
CA GLU A 156 -8.30 -10.65 7.06
C GLU A 156 -9.63 -11.39 7.07
N SER A 157 -10.66 -10.75 7.65
CA SER A 157 -12.00 -11.32 7.76
C SER A 157 -12.64 -11.57 6.39
N GLY A 158 -12.41 -10.70 5.42
CA GLY A 158 -13.02 -10.82 4.09
C GLY A 158 -12.41 -11.87 3.20
N LEU A 159 -11.16 -12.22 3.44
CA LEU A 159 -10.55 -13.35 2.78
C LEU A 159 -10.89 -14.66 3.48
N LYS A 160 -11.17 -14.66 4.79
CA LYS A 160 -11.75 -15.81 5.49
C LYS A 160 -13.13 -16.18 4.90
N ASP A 161 -14.00 -15.20 4.73
CA ASP A 161 -15.36 -15.36 4.14
C ASP A 161 -15.32 -15.75 2.63
N LEU A 162 -14.28 -15.31 1.90
CA LEU A 162 -14.01 -15.75 0.52
C LEU A 162 -13.39 -17.17 0.47
N SER A 163 -12.62 -17.55 1.50
CA SER A 163 -11.94 -18.85 1.64
C SER A 163 -12.85 -19.96 2.14
N ASP A 164 -14.01 -19.67 2.72
CA ASP A 164 -15.03 -20.70 3.01
C ASP A 164 -15.63 -21.33 1.72
N LYS A 165 -15.22 -20.87 0.53
CA LYS A 165 -15.45 -21.53 -0.77
C LYS A 165 -14.20 -22.16 -1.39
N ILE A 166 -13.01 -22.00 -0.81
CA ILE A 166 -11.76 -22.60 -1.26
C ILE A 166 -10.96 -23.03 -0.03
N SER A 167 -11.01 -24.33 0.25
CA SER A 167 -10.36 -25.01 1.37
C SER A 167 -8.96 -24.49 1.75
N SER A 168 -8.77 -24.43 3.08
CA SER A 168 -7.56 -24.41 3.89
C SER A 168 -6.84 -23.08 4.19
N GLN A 169 -7.07 -22.68 5.44
CA GLN A 169 -6.10 -22.20 6.43
C GLN A 169 -5.79 -20.70 6.48
N ASP A 170 -6.21 -20.13 7.62
CA ASP A 170 -5.92 -18.80 8.15
C ASP A 170 -4.43 -18.45 7.99
N LYS A 171 -4.11 -17.54 7.04
CA LYS A 171 -2.82 -16.83 6.82
C LYS A 171 -2.80 -15.97 5.55
N THR A 172 -3.87 -15.94 4.76
CA THR A 172 -3.86 -15.53 3.35
C THR A 172 -3.86 -14.03 3.07
N THR A 173 -4.39 -13.16 3.94
CA THR A 173 -4.57 -11.74 3.56
C THR A 173 -3.33 -10.88 3.52
N PHE A 174 -2.61 -10.83 4.63
CA PHE A 174 -1.39 -10.05 4.68
C PHE A 174 -0.39 -10.64 3.68
N MET A 175 -0.34 -11.97 3.56
CA MET A 175 0.38 -12.69 2.50
C MET A 175 -0.08 -12.31 1.08
N LEU A 176 -1.36 -12.01 0.85
CA LEU A 176 -1.89 -11.59 -0.46
C LEU A 176 -1.57 -10.13 -0.77
N VAL A 177 -1.68 -9.21 0.19
CA VAL A 177 -1.28 -7.80 0.01
C VAL A 177 0.22 -7.74 -0.21
N VAL A 178 1.00 -8.38 0.65
CA VAL A 178 2.46 -8.44 0.51
C VAL A 178 2.88 -9.23 -0.73
N GLY A 179 2.17 -10.31 -1.07
CA GLY A 179 2.37 -11.05 -2.31
C GLY A 179 2.03 -10.24 -3.56
N SER A 180 1.05 -9.32 -3.49
CA SER A 180 0.74 -8.39 -4.57
C SER A 180 1.81 -7.31 -4.72
N LEU A 181 2.40 -6.84 -3.62
CA LEU A 181 3.58 -5.95 -3.64
C LEU A 181 4.79 -6.67 -4.26
N GLU A 182 5.04 -7.92 -3.87
CA GLU A 182 6.11 -8.75 -4.44
C GLU A 182 5.89 -9.02 -5.94
N SER A 183 4.66 -9.30 -6.35
CA SER A 183 4.28 -9.46 -7.76
C SER A 183 4.45 -8.15 -8.53
N GLY A 184 4.09 -7.01 -7.94
CA GLY A 184 4.26 -5.68 -8.54
C GLY A 184 5.72 -5.25 -8.66
N LEU A 185 6.63 -5.75 -7.81
CA LEU A 185 8.07 -5.57 -7.99
C LEU A 185 8.59 -6.22 -9.29
N LYS A 186 8.02 -7.37 -9.65
CA LYS A 186 8.34 -8.12 -10.87
C LYS A 186 7.65 -7.56 -12.12
N ASP A 187 6.76 -6.59 -11.99
CA ASP A 187 6.11 -5.93 -13.13
C ASP A 187 7.12 -5.12 -13.95
N LEU A 188 6.98 -5.11 -15.27
CA LEU A 188 7.90 -4.42 -16.20
C LEU A 188 7.77 -2.89 -16.16
N SER A 189 6.71 -2.35 -15.55
CA SER A 189 6.53 -0.91 -15.38
C SER A 189 7.36 -0.37 -14.22
N ASP A 190 8.34 0.49 -14.54
CA ASP A 190 9.14 1.21 -13.54
C ASP A 190 8.27 1.98 -12.54
N LYS A 191 7.09 2.45 -12.96
CA LYS A 191 6.15 3.17 -12.09
C LYS A 191 5.53 2.24 -11.05
N ILE A 192 5.02 1.06 -11.46
CA ILE A 192 4.37 0.09 -10.57
C ILE A 192 5.41 -0.49 -9.61
N SER A 193 6.57 -0.90 -10.15
CA SER A 193 7.69 -1.41 -9.36
C SER A 193 8.19 -0.38 -8.34
N SER A 194 8.30 0.90 -8.71
CA SER A 194 8.69 1.97 -7.76
C SER A 194 7.65 2.17 -6.66
N GLN A 195 6.36 2.10 -6.99
CA GLN A 195 5.29 2.24 -6.00
C GLN A 195 5.30 1.07 -5.00
N CYS A 196 5.48 -0.16 -5.48
CA CYS A 196 5.63 -1.33 -4.63
C CYS A 196 6.91 -1.29 -3.79
N ALA A 197 8.04 -0.82 -4.35
CA ALA A 197 9.27 -0.65 -3.60
C ALA A 197 9.15 0.40 -2.49
N TYR A 198 8.49 1.53 -2.77
CA TYR A 198 8.22 2.58 -1.78
C TYR A 198 7.29 2.09 -0.66
N ALA A 199 6.28 1.27 -1.02
CA ALA A 199 5.40 0.61 -0.06
C ALA A 199 6.16 -0.26 0.93
N ILE A 200 7.04 -1.10 0.39
CA ILE A 200 7.88 -2.02 1.15
C ILE A 200 8.87 -1.25 2.02
N ASP A 201 9.51 -0.20 1.48
CA ASP A 201 10.43 0.68 2.23
C ASP A 201 9.73 1.30 3.45
N ASN A 202 8.52 1.84 3.28
CA ASN A 202 7.80 2.43 4.39
C ASN A 202 7.36 1.41 5.43
N LEU A 203 6.90 0.23 5.01
CA LEU A 203 6.51 -0.85 5.91
C LEU A 203 7.71 -1.30 6.74
N ALA A 204 8.86 -1.51 6.08
CA ALA A 204 10.11 -1.88 6.73
C ALA A 204 10.67 -0.77 7.63
N THR A 205 10.57 0.50 7.23
CA THR A 205 10.98 1.66 8.03
C THR A 205 10.13 1.81 9.29
N PHE A 206 8.80 1.69 9.14
CA PHE A 206 7.87 1.73 10.25
C PHE A 206 8.22 0.66 11.28
N TYR A 207 8.49 -0.55 10.79
CA TYR A 207 8.93 -1.67 11.62
C TYR A 207 10.25 -1.39 12.34
N PHE A 208 11.30 -1.01 11.60
CA PHE A 208 12.60 -0.71 12.18
C PHE A 208 12.50 0.36 13.28
N THR A 209 11.76 1.43 13.03
CA THR A 209 11.63 2.56 13.96
C THR A 209 10.85 2.19 15.22
N HIS A 210 9.71 1.52 15.07
CA HIS A 210 8.79 1.30 16.19
C HIS A 210 9.02 -0.02 16.95
N VAL A 211 9.63 -1.01 16.30
CA VAL A 211 9.82 -2.36 16.85
C VAL A 211 11.28 -2.60 17.23
N ILE A 212 12.24 -2.24 16.38
CA ILE A 212 13.67 -2.50 16.61
C ILE A 212 14.34 -1.40 17.42
N VAL A 213 14.16 -0.13 17.03
CA VAL A 213 14.79 1.03 17.71
C VAL A 213 14.06 1.41 19.00
N GLY A 214 12.74 1.16 19.08
CA GLY A 214 11.99 1.05 20.32
C GLY A 214 11.69 2.39 21.03
N GLU A 215 10.48 2.91 20.81
CA GLU A 215 9.83 3.86 21.75
C GLU A 215 8.53 3.29 22.38
N LEU A 216 8.12 2.04 22.09
CA LEU A 216 6.81 1.51 22.51
C LEU A 216 6.83 0.11 23.13
N THR A 217 7.89 -0.27 23.85
CA THR A 217 8.00 -1.57 24.54
C THR A 217 7.01 -1.78 25.70
N THR A 218 6.06 -0.86 25.93
CA THR A 218 5.09 -0.95 27.03
C THR A 218 3.61 -0.93 26.62
N SER A 219 3.27 -0.88 25.32
CA SER A 219 1.86 -0.89 24.88
C SER A 219 1.38 -2.28 24.40
N PRO A 220 0.15 -2.73 24.72
CA PRO A 220 -0.40 -4.03 24.32
C PRO A 220 -0.42 -4.29 22.80
N SER A 221 -0.20 -3.26 21.98
CA SER A 221 -0.14 -3.43 20.53
C SER A 221 1.26 -3.70 19.98
N ALA A 222 2.32 -3.45 20.76
CA ALA A 222 3.67 -3.91 20.41
C ALA A 222 3.77 -5.44 20.50
N LEU A 223 3.00 -6.04 21.43
CA LEU A 223 2.87 -7.50 21.57
C LEU A 223 2.12 -8.14 20.39
N ASN A 224 1.05 -7.51 19.88
CA ASN A 224 0.35 -8.01 18.69
C ASN A 224 1.20 -7.88 17.42
N VAL A 225 1.97 -6.80 17.29
CA VAL A 225 2.96 -6.67 16.20
C VAL A 225 4.02 -7.77 16.34
N SER A 226 4.44 -8.12 17.56
CA SER A 226 5.40 -9.20 17.81
C SER A 226 4.96 -10.61 17.41
N GLY A 227 3.66 -10.90 17.44
CA GLY A 227 3.12 -12.14 16.87
C GLY A 227 3.21 -12.15 15.33
N LEU A 228 2.96 -10.99 14.71
CA LEU A 228 3.14 -10.78 13.27
C LEU A 228 4.63 -10.90 12.85
N ILE A 229 5.58 -10.59 13.75
CA ILE A 229 7.05 -10.61 13.50
C ILE A 229 7.53 -11.98 13.00
N SER A 230 7.14 -13.06 13.68
CA SER A 230 7.60 -14.40 13.32
C SER A 230 7.06 -14.84 11.96
N ASP A 231 5.86 -14.39 11.59
CA ASP A 231 5.24 -14.68 10.30
C ASP A 231 5.71 -13.71 9.18
N CYS A 232 6.13 -12.48 9.53
CA CYS A 232 6.65 -11.50 8.57
C CYS A 232 8.10 -11.74 8.18
N ALA A 233 8.90 -12.43 9.01
CA ALA A 233 10.32 -12.67 8.72
C ALA A 233 10.53 -13.47 7.43
N GLU A 234 9.70 -14.48 7.17
CA GLU A 234 9.74 -15.28 5.94
C GLU A 234 9.30 -14.44 4.72
N LEU A 235 8.29 -13.58 4.90
CA LEU A 235 7.80 -12.68 3.87
C LEU A 235 8.84 -11.63 3.46
N PHE A 236 9.42 -10.93 4.43
CA PHE A 236 10.49 -9.97 4.17
C PHE A 236 11.70 -10.64 3.53
N SER A 237 12.03 -11.86 3.94
CA SER A 237 13.09 -12.66 3.32
C SER A 237 12.80 -12.89 1.82
N ARG A 238 11.57 -13.28 1.48
CA ARG A 238 11.15 -13.51 0.09
C ARG A 238 11.13 -12.24 -0.76
N ILE A 239 10.65 -11.13 -0.20
CA ILE A 239 10.67 -9.81 -0.84
C ILE A 239 12.11 -9.33 -1.05
N LEU A 240 12.96 -9.45 -0.03
CA LEU A 240 14.37 -9.05 -0.09
C LEU A 240 15.10 -9.80 -1.21
N ARG A 241 14.86 -11.11 -1.32
CA ARG A 241 15.37 -11.91 -2.42
C ARG A 241 14.87 -11.40 -3.77
N THR A 242 13.56 -11.17 -3.93
CA THR A 242 12.98 -10.64 -5.17
C THR A 242 13.59 -9.28 -5.55
N LEU A 243 13.79 -8.38 -4.58
CA LEU A 243 14.41 -7.07 -4.82
C LEU A 243 15.84 -7.21 -5.35
N PHE A 244 16.65 -8.09 -4.77
CA PHE A 244 18.00 -8.37 -5.28
C PHE A 244 17.96 -8.98 -6.69
N GLU A 245 17.07 -9.93 -6.96
CA GLU A 245 16.90 -10.51 -8.29
C GLU A 245 16.53 -9.43 -9.32
N VAL A 246 15.54 -8.57 -9.04
CA VAL A 246 15.16 -7.47 -9.94
C VAL A 246 16.34 -6.51 -10.17
N VAL A 247 17.09 -6.15 -9.13
CA VAL A 247 18.25 -5.25 -9.27
C VAL A 247 19.39 -5.89 -10.07
N ILE A 248 19.64 -7.19 -9.91
CA ILE A 248 20.75 -7.90 -10.56
C ILE A 248 20.41 -8.21 -12.03
N PHE A 249 19.20 -8.68 -12.30
CA PHE A 249 18.82 -9.19 -13.61
C PHE A 249 18.20 -8.14 -14.54
N GLU A 250 17.66 -7.04 -14.00
CA GLU A 250 16.93 -6.06 -14.78
C GLU A 250 17.61 -4.69 -14.81
N ASP A 251 17.64 -4.07 -15.98
CA ASP A 251 18.22 -2.73 -16.17
C ASP A 251 17.14 -1.65 -16.15
N ARG A 252 16.63 -1.38 -14.94
CA ARG A 252 15.54 -0.43 -14.69
C ARG A 252 16.04 0.91 -14.17
N GLY A 253 15.30 1.99 -14.48
CA GLY A 253 15.62 3.35 -14.02
C GLY A 253 15.35 3.60 -12.53
N ASN A 254 14.67 2.67 -11.85
CA ASN A 254 14.21 2.82 -10.46
C ASN A 254 15.13 2.18 -9.40
N GLN A 255 16.39 1.90 -9.73
CA GLN A 255 17.36 1.26 -8.84
C GLN A 255 17.50 1.94 -7.46
N TRP A 256 17.39 3.26 -7.41
CA TRP A 256 17.46 4.04 -6.16
C TRP A 256 16.24 3.84 -5.25
N THR A 257 15.07 3.54 -5.82
CA THR A 257 13.88 3.23 -5.02
C THR A 257 13.98 1.82 -4.47
N LEU A 258 14.44 0.88 -5.30
CA LEU A 258 14.65 -0.52 -4.92
C LEU A 258 15.73 -0.65 -3.84
N SER A 259 16.83 0.09 -3.94
CA SER A 259 17.92 0.08 -2.95
C SER A 259 17.46 0.50 -1.56
N ARG A 260 16.57 1.49 -1.47
CA ARG A 260 16.01 1.96 -0.19
C ARG A 260 15.15 0.90 0.46
N ALA A 261 14.31 0.21 -0.31
CA ALA A 261 13.51 -0.91 0.17
C ALA A 261 14.39 -2.07 0.67
N ILE A 262 15.47 -2.38 -0.06
CA ILE A 262 16.45 -3.40 0.34
C ILE A 262 17.09 -3.04 1.69
N LEU A 263 17.63 -1.82 1.82
CA LEU A 263 18.27 -1.39 3.07
C LEU A 263 17.30 -1.47 4.24
N SER A 264 16.08 -0.97 4.07
CA SER A 264 15.08 -0.97 5.13
C SER A 264 14.72 -2.38 5.60
N ILE A 265 14.61 -3.36 4.71
CA ILE A 265 14.40 -4.76 5.11
C ILE A 265 15.66 -5.35 5.75
N MET A 266 16.86 -5.06 5.22
CA MET A 266 18.12 -5.59 5.78
C MET A 266 18.33 -5.15 7.24
N LEU A 267 17.94 -3.93 7.59
CA LEU A 267 18.06 -3.41 8.95
C LEU A 267 17.03 -4.00 9.93
N ILE A 268 15.99 -4.69 9.45
CA ILE A 268 15.02 -5.40 10.31
C ILE A 268 15.66 -6.61 10.99
N SER A 269 16.45 -7.38 10.23
CA SER A 269 17.07 -8.61 10.70
C SER A 269 18.32 -8.93 9.89
N GLU A 270 19.47 -8.90 10.56
CA GLU A 270 20.75 -9.30 9.99
C GLU A 270 20.80 -10.80 9.65
N GLU A 271 20.11 -11.62 10.46
CA GLU A 271 19.96 -13.05 10.22
C GLU A 271 19.20 -13.33 8.90
N MET A 272 18.12 -12.58 8.65
CA MET A 272 17.36 -12.67 7.39
C MET A 272 18.24 -12.34 6.18
N PHE A 273 19.04 -11.27 6.27
CA PHE A 273 19.97 -10.92 5.20
C PHE A 273 21.00 -12.02 4.94
N THR A 274 21.55 -12.61 6.00
CA THR A 274 22.52 -13.71 5.91
C THR A 274 21.92 -14.92 5.19
N ASN A 275 20.68 -15.27 5.54
CA ASN A 275 19.94 -16.36 4.92
C ASN A 275 19.64 -16.09 3.43
N VAL A 276 19.20 -14.87 3.09
CA VAL A 276 18.96 -14.47 1.69
C VAL A 276 20.25 -14.46 0.88
N LYS A 277 21.37 -13.96 1.42
CA LYS A 277 22.70 -14.00 0.78
C LYS A 277 23.08 -15.44 0.42
N ALA A 278 22.89 -16.39 1.34
CA ALA A 278 23.18 -17.80 1.11
C ALA A 278 22.28 -18.42 0.02
N GLN A 279 20.97 -18.10 0.01
CA GLN A 279 20.03 -18.56 -1.02
C GLN A 279 20.37 -18.01 -2.41
N ILE A 280 20.74 -16.73 -2.50
CA ILE A 280 21.17 -16.11 -3.75
C ILE A 280 22.45 -16.78 -4.24
N LEU A 281 23.47 -16.94 -3.39
CA LEU A 281 24.71 -17.64 -3.75
C LEU A 281 24.45 -19.05 -4.29
N ALA A 282 23.61 -19.83 -3.63
CA ALA A 282 23.24 -21.17 -4.07
C ALA A 282 22.51 -21.21 -5.43
N SER A 283 21.96 -20.08 -5.88
CA SER A 283 21.29 -19.96 -7.19
C SER A 283 22.28 -19.73 -8.34
N TYR A 284 23.56 -19.48 -8.06
CA TYR A 284 24.61 -19.28 -9.06
C TYR A 284 25.60 -20.45 -9.14
N PRO A 285 26.31 -20.61 -10.27
CA PRO A 285 27.43 -21.55 -10.40
C PRO A 285 28.56 -21.28 -9.38
N PRO A 286 29.27 -22.32 -8.89
CA PRO A 286 30.27 -22.19 -7.84
C PRO A 286 31.46 -21.30 -8.21
N ASP A 287 31.79 -21.18 -9.49
CA ASP A 287 32.81 -20.27 -10.03
C ASP A 287 32.47 -18.78 -9.81
N GLN A 288 31.19 -18.44 -9.64
CA GLN A 288 30.75 -17.07 -9.39
C GLN A 288 30.55 -16.76 -7.89
N HIS A 289 30.55 -17.77 -7.02
CA HIS A 289 30.28 -17.60 -5.58
C HIS A 289 31.25 -16.64 -4.91
N GLN A 290 32.55 -16.77 -5.18
CA GLN A 290 33.58 -15.95 -4.56
C GLN A 290 33.45 -14.47 -4.96
N ARG A 291 33.15 -14.22 -6.25
CA ARG A 291 32.94 -12.88 -6.78
C ARG A 291 31.68 -12.25 -6.18
N LEU A 292 30.57 -12.98 -6.18
CA LEU A 292 29.29 -12.52 -5.65
C LEU A 292 29.37 -12.23 -4.14
N SER A 293 30.02 -13.12 -3.37
CA SER A 293 30.25 -12.90 -1.94
C SER A 293 31.05 -11.62 -1.69
N SER A 294 32.12 -11.40 -2.45
CA SER A 294 32.95 -10.19 -2.33
C SER A 294 32.14 -8.91 -2.64
N CYS A 295 31.21 -8.97 -3.59
CA CYS A 295 30.32 -7.84 -3.89
C CYS A 295 29.36 -7.58 -2.71
N PHE A 296 28.78 -8.63 -2.11
CA PHE A 296 27.94 -8.48 -0.92
C PHE A 296 28.69 -7.91 0.28
N ASP A 297 29.98 -8.22 0.44
CA ASP A 297 30.79 -7.68 1.53
C ASP A 297 31.04 -6.16 1.35
N LYS A 298 31.22 -5.72 0.10
CA LYS A 298 31.33 -4.29 -0.24
C LYS A 298 30.01 -3.53 -0.08
N LEU A 299 28.86 -4.22 -0.18
CA LEU A 299 27.53 -3.59 -0.13
C LEU A 299 27.31 -2.81 1.18
N MET A 300 27.77 -3.37 2.30
CA MET A 300 27.61 -2.79 3.64
C MET A 300 28.76 -1.85 4.06
N THR A 301 29.71 -1.57 3.16
CA THR A 301 30.83 -0.68 3.48
C THR A 301 30.35 0.75 3.75
N ASP A 302 30.69 1.27 4.94
CA ASP A 302 30.24 2.58 5.47
C ASP A 302 28.71 2.72 5.66
N VAL A 303 27.97 1.61 5.70
CA VAL A 303 26.52 1.62 5.96
C VAL A 303 26.30 1.42 7.46
N THR A 304 25.55 2.34 8.07
CA THR A 304 25.21 2.30 9.51
C THR A 304 23.85 1.66 9.75
N LEU A 305 23.55 1.30 11.00
CA LEU A 305 22.22 0.81 11.42
C LEU A 305 21.23 1.98 11.56
N SER A 306 20.97 2.69 10.48
CA SER A 306 20.06 3.84 10.46
C SER A 306 19.35 3.98 9.11
N LEU A 307 18.18 4.62 9.10
CA LEU A 307 17.40 4.88 7.88
C LEU A 307 17.41 6.35 7.45
N ASP A 308 18.44 7.11 7.84
CA ASP A 308 18.59 8.50 7.42
C ASP A 308 18.92 8.60 5.92
N GLY A 309 18.70 9.79 5.35
CA GLY A 309 18.89 10.04 3.92
C GLY A 309 20.33 9.78 3.45
N LYS A 310 21.34 10.17 4.22
CA LYS A 310 22.74 9.99 3.85
C LYS A 310 23.11 8.51 3.82
N ASN A 311 22.66 7.75 4.81
CA ASN A 311 22.92 6.31 4.88
C ASN A 311 22.25 5.56 3.72
N ARG A 312 21.00 5.91 3.39
CA ARG A 312 20.27 5.37 2.23
C ARG A 312 20.95 5.69 0.89
N ASP A 313 21.44 6.91 0.72
CA ASP A 313 22.14 7.32 -0.50
C ASP A 313 23.47 6.56 -0.66
N LYS A 314 24.20 6.38 0.45
CA LYS A 314 25.45 5.61 0.47
C LYS A 314 25.22 4.14 0.12
N PHE A 315 24.20 3.51 0.71
CA PHE A 315 23.82 2.14 0.34
C PHE A 315 23.43 2.03 -1.15
N SER A 316 22.68 3.02 -1.66
CA SER A 316 22.26 3.05 -3.07
C SER A 316 23.47 3.10 -4.01
N GLN A 317 24.48 3.93 -3.69
CA GLN A 317 25.74 3.98 -4.44
C GLN A 317 26.51 2.65 -4.39
N ASN A 318 26.57 2.01 -3.22
CA ASN A 318 27.21 0.71 -3.06
C ASN A 318 26.48 -0.37 -3.88
N LEU A 319 25.14 -0.33 -3.92
CA LEU A 319 24.34 -1.26 -4.73
C LEU A 319 24.53 -1.03 -6.24
N THR A 320 24.71 0.22 -6.68
CA THR A 320 25.10 0.51 -8.07
C THR A 320 26.44 -0.12 -8.42
N LYS A 321 27.46 0.06 -7.56
CA LYS A 321 28.77 -0.57 -7.74
C LYS A 321 28.67 -2.09 -7.73
N PHE A 322 27.89 -2.66 -6.81
CA PHE A 322 27.61 -4.10 -6.74
C PHE A 322 27.09 -4.62 -8.09
N LYS A 323 26.08 -3.96 -8.67
CA LYS A 323 25.51 -4.34 -9.96
C LYS A 323 26.57 -4.24 -11.07
N THR A 324 27.30 -3.13 -11.15
CA THR A 324 28.34 -2.94 -12.17
C THR A 324 29.46 -3.97 -12.04
N GLU A 325 29.97 -4.22 -10.83
CA GLU A 325 31.06 -5.17 -10.58
C GLU A 325 30.64 -6.63 -10.78
N PHE A 326 29.37 -6.98 -10.57
CA PHE A 326 28.90 -8.34 -10.81
C PHE A 326 28.51 -8.59 -12.26
N CYS A 327 27.86 -7.61 -12.92
CA CYS A 327 27.42 -7.73 -14.32
C CYS A 327 28.50 -7.42 -15.36
N ALA A 328 29.60 -6.75 -14.98
CA ALA A 328 30.77 -6.63 -15.85
C ALA A 328 31.34 -8.02 -16.13
N LYS A 329 31.51 -8.42 -17.40
CA LYS A 329 32.15 -9.70 -17.74
C LYS A 329 33.60 -9.70 -17.29
#